data_AF-A0A931F9I0-F1
#
_entry.id   AF-A0A931F9I0-F1
#
_cell.length_a   1.000
_cell.length_b   1.000
_cell.length_c   1.000
_cell.angle_alpha   90.00
_cell.angle_beta   90.00
_cell.angle_gamma   90.00
#
_symmetry.space_group_name_H-M   'P 1'
#
loop_
_entity.id
_entity.type
_entity.pdbx_description
1 polymer ?
#
loop_
_entity_poly.entity_id
_entity_poly.type
_entity_poly.pdbx_seq_one_letter_code
_entity_poly.pdbx_strand_id
1 'polypeptide(L)'
;MNNNDRIHNISKYLADKKAQPLNINTIYSVLLPLIKDNKGNLSLLYQVRSENLTTQPGEISFPGGRVEKGETPSQAAIRETIEELGISIKNIKPLGKLDFLVTPYNFAIYPYLGQLIDVSVEDINNNDNLNEIKKVFTVPLNFLINNQPEEYKINVRTKPKEDSDFPFHLIKDGHNYQWREGDYSVLFYRYQDKIIWGFTALFTYNFVEIFKEAQSLEE
;
A
#
# COMPACT_ATOMS: atom_id res chain seq x y z
N MET A 1 -0.17 -3.42 -45.65
CA MET A 1 0.88 -3.79 -44.68
C MET A 1 0.89 -5.30 -44.54
N ASN A 2 1.99 -5.96 -44.89
CA ASN A 2 2.06 -7.43 -44.86
C ASN A 2 2.27 -7.94 -43.41
N ASN A 3 2.19 -9.26 -43.19
CA ASN A 3 2.36 -9.81 -41.84
C ASN A 3 3.76 -9.59 -41.25
N ASN A 4 4.81 -9.52 -42.08
CA ASN A 4 6.17 -9.23 -41.63
C ASN A 4 6.29 -7.77 -41.14
N ASP A 5 5.69 -6.81 -41.85
CA ASP A 5 5.63 -5.41 -41.43
C ASP A 5 4.90 -5.27 -40.09
N ARG A 6 3.81 -6.02 -39.89
CA ARG A 6 3.06 -6.05 -38.61
C ARG A 6 3.92 -6.56 -37.47
N ILE A 7 4.66 -7.65 -37.69
CA ILE A 7 5.58 -8.24 -36.69
C ILE A 7 6.73 -7.27 -36.38
N HIS A 8 7.31 -6.64 -37.40
CA HIS A 8 8.36 -5.64 -37.21
C HIS A 8 7.87 -4.46 -36.36
N ASN A 9 6.68 -3.94 -36.68
CA ASN A 9 6.11 -2.80 -35.96
C ASN A 9 5.80 -3.12 -34.50
N ILE A 10 5.21 -4.29 -34.20
CA ILE A 10 4.94 -4.68 -32.81
C ILE A 10 6.24 -4.90 -32.04
N SER A 11 7.27 -5.50 -32.66
CA SER A 11 8.58 -5.68 -32.02
C SER A 11 9.22 -4.35 -31.65
N LYS A 12 9.18 -3.35 -32.55
CA LYS A 12 9.70 -2.01 -32.28
C LYS A 12 8.92 -1.33 -31.15
N TYR A 13 7.60 -1.44 -31.16
CA TYR A 13 6.77 -0.87 -30.11
C TYR A 13 7.02 -1.50 -28.73
N LEU A 14 7.17 -2.83 -28.68
CA LEU A 14 7.40 -3.56 -27.43
C LEU A 14 8.79 -3.32 -26.82
N ALA A 15 9.77 -2.88 -27.60
CA ALA A 15 11.12 -2.60 -27.11
C ALA A 15 11.13 -1.52 -25.99
N ASP A 16 10.28 -0.50 -26.12
CA ASP A 16 10.19 0.62 -25.16
C ASP A 16 8.98 0.51 -24.24
N LYS A 17 8.07 -0.44 -24.49
CA LYS A 17 6.84 -0.59 -23.74
C LYS A 17 7.11 -1.23 -22.38
N LYS A 18 6.89 -0.49 -21.29
CA LYS A 18 6.85 -1.08 -19.95
C LYS A 18 5.65 -2.02 -19.80
N ALA A 19 5.89 -3.20 -19.22
CA ALA A 19 4.82 -4.10 -18.80
C ALA A 19 3.92 -3.39 -17.78
N GLN A 20 2.63 -3.73 -17.81
CA GLN A 20 1.61 -3.16 -16.92
C GLN A 20 0.75 -4.31 -16.39
N PRO A 21 0.26 -4.24 -15.16
CA PRO A 21 -0.67 -5.23 -14.64
C PRO A 21 -1.98 -5.17 -15.44
N LEU A 22 -2.55 -6.35 -15.71
CA LEU A 22 -3.85 -6.46 -16.37
C LEU A 22 -4.97 -6.23 -15.35
N ASN A 23 -6.11 -5.74 -15.83
CA ASN A 23 -7.34 -5.55 -15.05
C ASN A 23 -7.21 -4.60 -13.84
N ILE A 24 -6.28 -3.64 -13.88
CA ILE A 24 -6.18 -2.59 -12.86
C ILE A 24 -6.88 -1.34 -13.35
N ASN A 25 -7.95 -0.96 -12.66
CA ASN A 25 -8.75 0.23 -12.99
C ASN A 25 -8.51 1.38 -12.00
N THR A 26 -7.94 1.08 -10.83
CA THR A 26 -7.71 2.05 -9.77
C THR A 26 -6.32 1.84 -9.19
N ILE A 27 -5.60 2.94 -8.99
CA ILE A 27 -4.30 2.94 -8.33
C ILE A 27 -4.45 3.75 -7.06
N TYR A 28 -3.95 3.20 -5.97
CA TYR A 28 -3.77 3.88 -4.69
C TYR A 28 -2.29 4.03 -4.42
N SER A 29 -1.95 4.99 -3.58
CA SER A 29 -0.59 5.24 -3.16
C SER A 29 -0.55 5.61 -1.69
N VAL A 30 0.45 5.12 -0.97
CA VAL A 30 0.61 5.36 0.47
C VAL A 30 2.04 5.78 0.78
N LEU A 31 2.20 6.66 1.78
CA LEU A 31 3.50 7.02 2.32
C LEU A 31 3.71 6.32 3.66
N LEU A 32 4.82 5.59 3.81
CA LEU A 32 5.33 5.10 5.07
C LEU A 32 6.22 6.21 5.67
N PRO A 33 5.74 6.98 6.65
CA PRO A 33 6.45 8.16 7.12
C PRO A 33 7.40 7.76 8.25
N LEU A 34 8.70 7.84 7.99
CA LEU A 34 9.74 7.76 9.01
C LEU A 34 9.87 9.10 9.72
N ILE A 35 9.82 9.08 11.04
CA ILE A 35 9.97 10.26 11.88
C ILE A 35 10.99 10.00 12.98
N LYS A 36 11.71 11.04 13.38
CA LYS A 36 12.64 10.98 14.51
C LYS A 36 11.97 11.54 15.76
N ASP A 37 12.16 10.87 16.89
CA ASP A 37 11.85 11.46 18.18
C ASP A 37 12.87 12.55 18.57
N ASN A 38 12.64 13.24 19.69
CA ASN A 38 13.54 14.27 20.22
C ASN A 38 14.95 13.76 20.58
N LYS A 39 15.14 12.43 20.66
CA LYS A 39 16.41 11.77 20.93
C LYS A 39 17.07 11.26 19.64
N GLY A 40 16.44 11.46 18.48
CA GLY A 40 16.92 11.03 17.17
C GLY A 40 16.55 9.59 16.79
N ASN A 41 15.77 8.87 17.61
CA ASN A 41 15.37 7.49 17.31
C ASN A 41 14.31 7.48 16.21
N LEU A 42 14.46 6.55 15.26
CA LEU A 42 13.51 6.39 14.16
C LEU A 42 12.26 5.62 14.60
N SER A 43 11.11 6.08 14.10
CA SER A 43 9.83 5.41 14.22
C SER A 43 9.06 5.51 12.90
N LEU A 44 8.14 4.58 12.64
CA LEU A 44 7.12 4.74 11.63
C LEU A 44 5.89 5.42 12.22
N LEU A 45 5.34 6.39 11.50
CA LEU A 45 4.08 7.05 11.83
C LEU A 45 2.90 6.33 11.17
N TYR A 46 1.83 6.16 11.94
CA TYR A 46 0.55 5.60 11.51
C TYR A 46 -0.58 6.56 11.85
N GLN A 47 -1.69 6.47 11.12
CA GLN A 47 -2.92 7.19 11.42
C GLN A 47 -4.04 6.21 11.78
N VAL A 48 -4.94 6.67 12.64
CA VAL A 48 -6.22 6.03 12.91
C VAL A 48 -7.27 6.78 12.08
N ARG A 49 -7.92 6.07 11.16
CA ARG A 49 -8.94 6.64 10.28
C ARG A 49 -10.15 7.14 11.09
N SER A 50 -10.74 8.24 10.65
CA SER A 50 -11.97 8.78 11.23
C SER A 50 -13.10 7.75 11.17
N GLU A 51 -13.96 7.72 12.20
CA GLU A 51 -15.13 6.84 12.26
C GLU A 51 -16.18 7.20 11.20
N ASN A 52 -16.13 8.43 10.68
CA ASN A 52 -17.10 8.99 9.74
C ASN A 52 -16.83 8.61 8.27
N LEU A 53 -15.76 7.86 8.01
CA LEU A 53 -15.39 7.46 6.67
C LEU A 53 -16.23 6.28 6.19
N THR A 54 -16.55 6.29 4.88
CA THR A 54 -17.34 5.22 4.24
C THR A 54 -16.58 3.90 4.10
N THR A 55 -15.25 3.94 4.22
CA THR A 55 -14.37 2.78 4.12
C THR A 55 -13.42 2.70 5.31
N GLN A 56 -13.36 1.50 5.92
CA GLN A 56 -12.43 1.15 7.01
C GLN A 56 -12.39 2.19 8.15
N PRO A 57 -13.55 2.58 8.71
CA PRO A 57 -13.60 3.52 9.83
C PRO A 57 -12.85 2.94 11.05
N GLY A 58 -12.07 3.78 11.73
CA GLY A 58 -11.31 3.40 12.92
C GLY A 58 -10.07 2.52 12.69
N GLU A 59 -9.83 2.09 11.46
CA GLU A 59 -8.68 1.24 11.11
C GLU A 59 -7.35 2.00 11.16
N ILE A 60 -6.27 1.25 11.40
CA ILE A 60 -4.91 1.79 11.37
C ILE A 60 -4.35 1.70 9.95
N SER A 61 -3.94 2.84 9.41
CA SER A 61 -3.37 2.92 8.07
C SER A 61 -2.11 3.79 8.03
N PHE A 62 -1.42 3.72 6.91
CA PHE A 62 -0.54 4.79 6.48
C PHE A 62 -1.37 5.92 5.83
N PRO A 63 -0.85 7.15 5.78
CA PRO A 63 -1.44 8.18 4.97
C PRO A 63 -1.38 7.83 3.49
N GLY A 64 -2.42 8.16 2.74
CA GLY A 64 -2.51 7.82 1.34
C GLY A 64 -3.93 7.68 0.81
N GLY A 65 -4.03 7.63 -0.50
CA GLY A 65 -5.30 7.67 -1.19
C GLY A 65 -5.19 7.33 -2.66
N ARG A 66 -6.20 7.71 -3.42
CA ARG A 66 -6.31 7.33 -4.83
C ARG A 66 -5.39 8.22 -5.66
N VAL A 67 -4.70 7.61 -6.63
CA VAL A 67 -3.96 8.35 -7.65
C VAL A 67 -4.94 9.01 -8.61
N GLU A 68 -4.92 10.33 -8.66
CA GLU A 68 -5.73 11.16 -9.52
C GLU A 68 -5.18 11.27 -10.95
N LYS A 69 -5.98 11.83 -11.85
CA LYS A 69 -5.60 11.99 -13.25
C LYS A 69 -4.51 13.04 -13.38
N GLY A 70 -3.37 12.65 -13.92
CA GLY A 70 -2.25 13.55 -14.21
C GLY A 70 -1.15 13.57 -13.14
N GLU A 71 -1.33 12.83 -12.04
CA GLU A 71 -0.29 12.61 -11.05
C GLU A 71 0.34 11.22 -11.15
N THR A 72 1.60 11.14 -10.72
CA THR A 72 2.31 9.88 -10.48
C THR A 72 1.91 9.32 -9.11
N PRO A 73 2.07 8.01 -8.87
CA PRO A 73 1.78 7.45 -7.55
C PRO A 73 2.57 8.12 -6.41
N SER A 74 3.82 8.53 -6.63
CA SER A 74 4.61 9.27 -5.64
C SER A 74 3.98 10.62 -5.28
N GLN A 75 3.51 11.36 -6.28
CA GLN A 75 2.83 12.64 -6.05
C GLN A 75 1.53 12.46 -5.26
N ALA A 76 0.75 11.41 -5.57
CA ALA A 76 -0.45 11.07 -4.83
C ALA A 76 -0.15 10.79 -3.35
N ALA A 77 0.82 9.92 -3.05
CA ALA A 77 1.18 9.61 -1.66
C ALA A 77 1.58 10.87 -0.87
N ILE A 78 2.33 11.77 -1.49
CA ILE A 78 2.76 13.03 -0.88
C ILE A 78 1.58 13.99 -0.66
N ARG A 79 0.74 14.18 -1.67
CA ARG A 79 -0.46 15.04 -1.60
C ARG A 79 -1.39 14.58 -0.49
N GLU A 80 -1.74 13.30 -0.48
CA GLU A 80 -2.61 12.68 0.53
C GLU A 80 -2.00 12.83 1.93
N THR A 81 -0.69 12.62 2.08
CA THR A 81 -0.01 12.84 3.38
C THR A 81 -0.09 14.29 3.85
N ILE A 82 0.05 15.26 2.94
CA ILE A 82 -0.08 16.69 3.24
C ILE A 82 -1.50 17.00 3.71
N GLU A 83 -2.50 16.51 2.99
CA GLU A 83 -3.92 16.72 3.25
C GLU A 83 -4.35 16.07 4.57
N GLU A 84 -3.99 14.80 4.79
CA GLU A 84 -4.38 14.02 5.96
C GLU A 84 -3.62 14.43 7.22
N LEU A 85 -2.33 14.80 7.13
CA LEU A 85 -1.54 15.18 8.32
C LEU A 85 -1.52 16.70 8.57
N GLY A 86 -2.03 17.52 7.65
CA GLY A 86 -2.00 18.97 7.75
C GLY A 86 -0.59 19.57 7.74
N ILE A 87 0.36 18.94 7.05
CA ILE A 87 1.79 19.36 7.00
C ILE A 87 2.16 19.98 5.65
N SER A 88 3.34 20.59 5.53
CA SER A 88 3.82 21.15 4.27
C SER A 88 4.65 20.14 3.47
N ILE A 89 4.71 20.32 2.15
CA ILE A 89 5.64 19.58 1.28
C ILE A 89 7.10 19.63 1.76
N LYS A 90 7.52 20.75 2.36
CA LYS A 90 8.88 20.93 2.89
C LYS A 90 9.19 20.00 4.05
N ASN A 91 8.15 19.52 4.73
CA ASN A 91 8.26 18.57 5.83
C ASN A 91 8.47 17.13 5.35
N ILE A 92 8.36 16.85 4.05
CA ILE A 92 8.48 15.49 3.52
C ILE A 92 9.73 15.40 2.64
N LYS A 93 10.66 14.52 3.03
CA LYS A 93 11.80 14.12 2.20
C LYS A 93 11.55 12.70 1.65
N PRO A 94 11.21 12.55 0.36
CA PRO A 94 11.05 11.23 -0.25
C PRO A 94 12.37 10.45 -0.22
N LEU A 95 12.31 9.16 0.14
CA LEU A 95 13.48 8.28 0.19
C LEU A 95 13.47 7.26 -0.94
N GLY A 96 12.32 6.68 -1.26
CA GLY A 96 12.23 5.70 -2.33
C GLY A 96 10.89 4.97 -2.41
N LYS A 97 10.76 4.14 -3.44
CA LYS A 97 9.63 3.22 -3.61
C LYS A 97 9.91 1.91 -2.84
N LEU A 98 8.87 1.31 -2.31
CA LEU A 98 8.88 -0.06 -1.79
C LEU A 98 8.19 -0.99 -2.82
N ASP A 99 7.99 -2.26 -2.46
CA ASP A 99 7.31 -3.20 -3.35
C ASP A 99 5.80 -2.95 -3.37
N PHE A 100 5.23 -2.89 -4.58
CA PHE A 100 3.82 -2.58 -4.77
C PHE A 100 2.94 -3.84 -4.76
N LEU A 101 1.69 -3.67 -4.34
CA LEU A 101 0.71 -4.75 -4.28
C LEU A 101 -0.29 -4.63 -5.43
N VAL A 102 -0.59 -5.75 -6.08
CA VAL A 102 -1.71 -5.88 -7.03
C VAL A 102 -2.75 -6.81 -6.43
N THR A 103 -3.98 -6.33 -6.30
CA THR A 103 -5.04 -7.08 -5.62
C THR A 103 -5.94 -7.82 -6.61
N PRO A 104 -6.60 -8.91 -6.18
CA PRO A 104 -7.65 -9.57 -6.98
C PRO A 104 -8.90 -8.68 -7.16
N TYR A 105 -8.96 -7.52 -6.52
CA TYR A 105 -10.07 -6.58 -6.54
C TYR A 105 -9.88 -5.45 -7.57
N ASN A 106 -9.00 -5.66 -8.56
CA ASN A 106 -8.75 -4.75 -9.69
C ASN A 106 -8.12 -3.40 -9.33
N PHE A 107 -7.44 -3.31 -8.18
CA PHE A 107 -6.63 -2.15 -7.82
C PHE A 107 -5.21 -2.52 -7.42
N ALA A 108 -4.29 -1.56 -7.59
CA ALA A 108 -2.91 -1.65 -7.14
C ALA A 108 -2.61 -0.59 -6.07
N ILE A 109 -1.71 -0.88 -5.15
CA ILE A 109 -1.25 0.06 -4.11
C ILE A 109 0.26 0.22 -4.23
N TYR A 110 0.73 1.46 -4.35
CA TYR A 110 2.14 1.82 -4.42
C TYR A 110 2.62 2.43 -3.10
N PRO A 111 3.41 1.71 -2.31
CA PRO A 111 4.02 2.24 -1.09
C PRO A 111 5.31 3.01 -1.38
N TYR A 112 5.48 4.15 -0.72
CA TYR A 112 6.68 4.97 -0.74
C TYR A 112 7.20 5.21 0.67
N LEU A 113 8.51 5.19 0.84
CA LEU A 113 9.16 5.59 2.09
C LEU A 113 9.50 7.08 2.01
N GLY A 114 9.15 7.83 3.06
CA GLY A 114 9.50 9.24 3.19
C GLY A 114 9.90 9.57 4.62
N GLN A 115 10.84 10.49 4.79
CA GLN A 115 11.18 11.02 6.10
C GLN A 115 10.39 12.31 6.36
N LEU A 116 9.72 12.37 7.51
CA LEU A 116 9.16 13.61 8.04
C LEU A 116 10.24 14.42 8.75
N ILE A 117 10.32 15.71 8.41
CA ILE A 117 11.31 16.67 8.90
C ILE A 117 10.56 17.86 9.51
N ASP A 118 10.98 18.27 10.70
CA ASP A 118 10.38 19.38 11.45
C ASP A 118 8.86 19.21 11.64
N VAL A 119 8.45 18.00 12.01
CA VAL A 119 7.06 17.62 12.29
C VAL A 119 6.97 17.05 13.69
N SER A 120 5.96 17.47 14.45
CA SER A 120 5.61 16.92 15.75
C SER A 120 4.32 16.11 15.67
N VAL A 121 4.33 14.92 16.27
CA VAL A 121 3.13 14.08 16.44
C VAL A 121 2.06 14.79 17.28
N GLU A 122 2.49 15.59 18.25
CA GLU A 122 1.59 16.37 19.11
C GLU A 122 0.91 17.49 18.31
N ASP A 123 1.66 18.20 17.46
CA ASP A 123 1.10 19.28 16.63
C ASP A 123 0.08 18.74 15.62
N ILE A 124 0.32 17.57 15.03
CA ILE A 124 -0.66 16.90 14.16
C ILE A 124 -1.92 16.57 14.97
N ASN A 125 -1.79 15.94 16.14
CA ASN A 125 -2.94 15.54 16.93
C ASN A 125 -3.74 16.71 17.52
N ASN A 126 -3.12 17.88 17.68
CA ASN A 126 -3.79 19.10 18.15
C ASN A 126 -4.45 19.89 17.00
N ASN A 127 -4.35 19.41 15.76
CA ASN A 127 -5.01 20.04 14.63
C ASN A 127 -6.49 19.61 14.56
N ASP A 128 -7.40 20.51 14.92
CA ASP A 128 -8.85 20.25 14.91
C ASP A 128 -9.46 20.12 13.50
N ASN A 129 -8.71 20.43 12.43
CA ASN A 129 -9.20 20.38 11.04
C ASN A 129 -9.00 19.02 10.35
N LEU A 130 -8.69 17.97 11.11
CA LEU A 130 -8.47 16.64 10.57
C LEU A 130 -9.81 15.93 10.30
N ASN A 131 -10.34 16.14 9.09
CA ASN A 131 -11.64 15.56 8.71
C ASN A 131 -11.58 14.02 8.54
N GLU A 132 -10.45 13.50 8.05
CA GLU A 132 -10.33 12.10 7.64
C GLU A 132 -9.59 11.22 8.66
N ILE A 133 -8.89 11.80 9.64
CA ILE A 133 -8.14 11.05 10.65
C ILE A 133 -8.54 11.46 12.07
N LYS A 134 -8.53 10.48 12.97
CA LYS A 134 -8.86 10.67 14.39
C LYS A 134 -7.64 11.06 15.22
N LYS A 135 -6.50 10.43 14.93
CA LYS A 135 -5.20 10.68 15.57
C LYS A 135 -4.08 9.96 14.83
N VAL A 136 -2.85 10.39 15.07
CA VAL A 136 -1.63 9.71 14.68
C VAL A 136 -0.85 9.18 15.88
N PHE A 137 -0.07 8.14 15.65
CA PHE A 137 0.85 7.56 16.63
C PHE A 137 2.07 6.99 15.91
N THR A 138 3.10 6.65 16.68
CA THR A 138 4.34 6.10 16.12
C THR A 138 4.69 4.75 16.74
N VAL A 139 5.34 3.90 15.95
CA VAL A 139 5.94 2.65 16.41
C VAL A 139 7.46 2.73 16.20
N PRO A 140 8.27 2.53 17.25
CA PRO A 140 9.73 2.56 17.12
C PRO A 140 10.23 1.57 16.07
N LEU A 141 11.15 2.00 15.21
CA LEU A 141 11.72 1.15 14.17
C LEU A 141 12.41 -0.08 14.77
N ASN A 142 13.12 0.10 15.88
CA ASN A 142 13.75 -1.02 16.61
C ASN A 142 12.72 -2.03 17.14
N PHE A 143 11.51 -1.60 17.48
CA PHE A 143 10.46 -2.55 17.84
C PHE A 143 10.07 -3.40 16.62
N LEU A 144 9.82 -2.76 15.47
CA LEU A 144 9.42 -3.45 14.25
C LEU A 144 10.49 -4.40 13.70
N ILE A 145 11.77 -4.05 13.84
CA ILE A 145 12.90 -4.91 13.44
C ILE A 145 12.96 -6.17 14.30
N ASN A 146 12.77 -6.02 15.61
CA ASN A 146 12.96 -7.08 16.61
C ASN A 146 11.72 -7.95 16.85
N ASN A 147 10.56 -7.56 16.33
CA ASN A 147 9.29 -8.27 16.51
C ASN A 147 8.75 -8.67 15.15
N GLN A 148 8.68 -9.96 14.86
CA GLN A 148 8.05 -10.47 13.66
C GLN A 148 6.51 -10.38 13.79
N PRO A 149 5.78 -10.11 12.70
CA PRO A 149 4.33 -10.12 12.74
C PRO A 149 3.80 -11.55 12.94
N GLU A 150 2.65 -11.68 13.58
CA GLU A 150 1.87 -12.91 13.53
C GLU A 150 1.27 -13.07 12.13
N GLU A 151 1.38 -14.26 11.55
CA GLU A 151 0.85 -14.58 10.22
C GLU A 151 -0.31 -15.56 10.33
N TYR A 152 -1.44 -15.22 9.71
CA TYR A 152 -2.60 -16.09 9.58
C TYR A 152 -2.99 -16.23 8.12
N LYS A 153 -3.21 -17.48 7.68
CA LYS A 153 -3.64 -17.76 6.31
C LYS A 153 -5.16 -17.72 6.22
N ILE A 154 -5.65 -17.03 5.20
CA ILE A 154 -7.04 -17.05 4.77
C ILE A 154 -7.16 -17.71 3.41
N ASN A 155 -8.32 -18.26 3.10
CA ASN A 155 -8.61 -18.83 1.80
C ASN A 155 -9.14 -17.74 0.87
N VAL A 156 -8.57 -17.65 -0.33
CA VAL A 156 -9.06 -16.81 -1.43
C VAL A 156 -9.62 -17.73 -2.51
N ARG A 157 -10.91 -17.54 -2.79
CA ARG A 157 -11.61 -18.31 -3.81
C ARG A 157 -12.19 -17.37 -4.86
N THR A 158 -11.79 -17.56 -6.11
CA THR A 158 -12.37 -16.84 -7.24
C THR A 158 -13.38 -17.74 -7.94
N LYS A 159 -14.67 -17.43 -7.78
CA LYS A 159 -15.77 -18.10 -8.48
C LYS A 159 -16.64 -17.06 -9.18
N PRO A 160 -17.39 -17.45 -10.23
CA PRO A 160 -18.43 -16.61 -10.80
C PRO A 160 -19.39 -16.12 -9.72
N LYS A 161 -19.91 -14.91 -9.90
CA LYS A 161 -20.95 -14.40 -9.02
C LYS A 161 -22.20 -15.26 -9.17
N GLU A 162 -22.85 -15.57 -8.05
CA GLU A 162 -23.97 -16.52 -8.00
C GLU A 162 -25.13 -16.08 -8.90
N ASP A 163 -25.38 -14.77 -9.02
CA ASP A 163 -26.44 -14.18 -9.85
C ASP A 163 -25.90 -13.53 -11.14
N SER A 164 -24.88 -14.11 -11.76
CA SER A 164 -24.35 -13.59 -13.03
C SER A 164 -24.70 -14.47 -14.22
N ASP A 165 -24.86 -13.87 -15.40
CA ASP A 165 -24.97 -14.54 -16.70
C ASP A 165 -23.62 -15.14 -17.14
N PHE A 166 -22.87 -15.73 -16.20
CA PHE A 166 -21.56 -16.29 -16.46
C PHE A 166 -21.69 -17.43 -17.49
N PRO A 167 -20.96 -17.36 -18.63
CA PRO A 167 -21.21 -18.25 -19.75
C PRO A 167 -20.51 -19.59 -19.55
N PHE A 168 -21.03 -20.43 -18.64
CA PHE A 168 -20.48 -21.76 -18.35
C PHE A 168 -20.35 -22.63 -19.61
N HIS A 169 -21.24 -22.44 -20.61
CA HIS A 169 -21.18 -23.15 -21.89
C HIS A 169 -19.93 -22.83 -22.74
N LEU A 170 -19.19 -21.76 -22.44
CA LEU A 170 -17.96 -21.38 -23.15
C LEU A 170 -16.69 -21.97 -22.53
N ILE A 171 -16.77 -22.55 -21.33
CA ILE A 171 -15.60 -23.09 -20.62
C ILE A 171 -15.65 -24.61 -20.56
N LYS A 172 -14.47 -25.21 -20.51
CA LYS A 172 -14.33 -26.65 -20.29
C LYS A 172 -14.99 -27.05 -18.96
N ASP A 173 -15.73 -28.15 -18.96
CA ASP A 173 -16.44 -28.70 -17.79
C ASP A 173 -17.60 -27.84 -17.25
N GLY A 174 -17.88 -26.69 -17.87
CA GLY A 174 -19.05 -25.85 -17.58
C GLY A 174 -19.25 -25.59 -16.09
N HIS A 175 -20.43 -25.92 -15.58
CA HIS A 175 -20.78 -25.76 -14.15
C HIS A 175 -19.87 -26.58 -13.21
N ASN A 176 -19.20 -27.62 -13.71
CA ASN A 176 -18.29 -28.47 -12.92
C ASN A 176 -16.83 -27.97 -12.95
N TYR A 177 -16.56 -26.79 -13.54
CA TYR A 177 -15.23 -26.22 -13.56
C TYR A 177 -14.66 -26.06 -12.15
N GLN A 178 -13.45 -26.57 -11.94
CA GLN A 178 -12.75 -26.53 -10.66
C GLN A 178 -12.05 -25.18 -10.48
N TRP A 179 -12.75 -24.26 -9.83
CA TRP A 179 -12.20 -22.94 -9.50
C TRP A 179 -11.00 -23.04 -8.57
N ARG A 180 -9.97 -22.24 -8.85
CA ARG A 180 -8.76 -22.21 -8.02
C ARG A 180 -9.11 -21.65 -6.65
N GLU A 181 -8.59 -22.33 -5.63
CA GLU A 181 -8.48 -21.84 -4.27
C GLU A 181 -7.00 -21.57 -4.01
N GLY A 182 -6.70 -20.47 -3.33
CA GLY A 182 -5.35 -20.12 -2.92
C GLY A 182 -5.34 -19.64 -1.49
N ASP A 183 -4.18 -19.72 -0.85
CA ASP A 183 -3.96 -19.13 0.46
C ASP A 183 -3.48 -17.67 0.30
N TYR A 184 -3.95 -16.81 1.18
CA TYR A 184 -3.48 -15.45 1.34
C TYR A 184 -3.08 -15.21 2.79
N SER A 185 -1.87 -14.70 3.00
CA SER A 185 -1.35 -14.44 4.33
C SER A 185 -1.73 -13.03 4.80
N VAL A 186 -2.28 -12.96 6.02
CA VAL A 186 -2.62 -11.71 6.70
C VAL A 186 -1.68 -11.56 7.90
N LEU A 187 -0.97 -10.43 7.93
CA LEU A 187 0.00 -10.13 8.98
C LEU A 187 -0.61 -9.25 10.06
N PHE A 188 -0.14 -9.43 11.31
CA PHE A 188 -0.57 -8.66 12.48
C PHE A 188 0.64 -8.27 13.33
N TYR A 189 0.79 -6.98 13.60
CA TYR A 189 1.67 -6.46 14.65
C TYR A 189 0.84 -6.01 15.84
N ARG A 190 1.24 -6.43 17.04
CA ARG A 190 0.67 -5.93 18.30
C ARG A 190 1.65 -4.96 18.93
N TYR A 191 1.24 -3.71 19.08
CA TYR A 191 2.06 -2.70 19.75
C TYR A 191 1.18 -1.96 20.77
N GLN A 192 1.44 -2.18 22.05
CA GLN A 192 0.59 -1.66 23.14
C GLN A 192 -0.89 -2.07 22.92
N ASP A 193 -1.81 -1.10 22.86
CA ASP A 193 -3.23 -1.30 22.58
C ASP A 193 -3.57 -1.24 21.08
N LYS A 194 -2.57 -1.21 20.19
CA LYS A 194 -2.74 -1.09 18.73
C LYS A 194 -2.50 -2.42 18.03
N ILE A 195 -3.38 -2.71 17.07
CA ILE A 195 -3.28 -3.84 16.16
C ILE A 195 -3.11 -3.29 14.75
N ILE A 196 -1.91 -3.41 14.20
CA ILE A 196 -1.62 -3.05 12.82
C ILE A 196 -1.75 -4.33 12.01
N TRP A 197 -2.64 -4.36 11.02
CA TRP A 197 -2.93 -5.59 10.29
C TRP A 197 -3.22 -5.35 8.80
N GLY A 198 -3.42 -6.42 8.04
CA GLY A 198 -3.77 -6.35 6.62
C GLY A 198 -2.65 -5.73 5.77
N PHE A 199 -3.01 -4.88 4.80
CA PHE A 199 -2.02 -4.25 3.91
C PHE A 199 -1.05 -3.33 4.65
N THR A 200 -1.50 -2.64 5.72
CA THR A 200 -0.64 -1.80 6.54
C THR A 200 0.49 -2.62 7.20
N ALA A 201 0.15 -3.77 7.77
CA ALA A 201 1.14 -4.69 8.32
C ALA A 201 2.03 -5.30 7.22
N LEU A 202 1.48 -5.63 6.06
CA LEU A 202 2.24 -6.15 4.92
C LEU A 202 3.30 -5.15 4.43
N PHE A 203 2.94 -3.88 4.26
CA PHE A 203 3.91 -2.86 3.87
C PHE A 203 4.91 -2.53 4.98
N THR A 204 4.48 -2.58 6.24
CA THR A 204 5.39 -2.47 7.38
C THR A 204 6.44 -3.58 7.34
N TYR A 205 6.02 -4.83 7.14
CA TYR A 205 6.90 -5.98 7.04
C TYR A 205 7.85 -5.87 5.84
N ASN A 206 7.33 -5.55 4.65
CA ASN A 206 8.15 -5.36 3.45
C ASN A 206 9.23 -4.27 3.65
N PHE A 207 8.86 -3.14 4.25
CA PHE A 207 9.84 -2.11 4.59
C PHE A 207 10.91 -2.61 5.56
N VAL A 208 10.53 -3.32 6.62
CA VAL A 208 11.49 -3.86 7.60
C VAL A 208 12.48 -4.82 6.95
N GLU A 209 12.02 -5.68 6.03
CA GLU A 209 12.90 -6.62 5.33
C GLU A 209 13.85 -5.88 4.36
N ILE A 210 13.34 -4.92 3.59
CA ILE A 210 14.17 -4.05 2.74
C ILE A 210 15.19 -3.28 3.58
N PHE A 211 14.80 -2.78 4.75
CA PHE A 211 15.69 -2.06 5.66
C PHE A 211 16.83 -2.96 6.16
N LYS A 212 16.53 -4.19 6.59
CA LYS A 212 17.55 -5.17 7.02
C LYS A 212 18.51 -5.52 5.88
N GLU A 213 17.98 -5.76 4.68
CA GLU A 213 18.79 -6.05 3.49
C GLU A 213 19.76 -4.88 3.19
N ALA A 214 19.26 -3.64 3.20
CA ALA A 214 20.07 -2.46 2.95
C ALA A 214 21.21 -2.29 3.98
N GLN A 215 20.99 -2.64 5.25
CA GLN A 215 22.05 -2.60 6.28
C GLN A 215 23.09 -3.71 6.10
N SER A 216 22.69 -4.88 5.60
CA SER A 216 23.63 -5.98 5.35
C SER A 216 24.56 -5.76 4.15
N LEU A 217 24.26 -4.79 3.28
CA LEU A 217 25.11 -4.41 2.14
C LEU A 217 26.26 -3.47 2.52
N GLU A 218 26.22 -2.90 3.72
CA GLU A 218 27.27 -2.02 4.26
C GLU A 218 28.36 -2.79 5.04
N GLU A 219 28.19 -4.10 5.22
CA GLU A 219 29.18 -5.06 5.77
C GLU A 219 29.94 -5.80 4.65
#